data_AF-A0A1G9XUH4-F1
#
_entry.id   AF-A0A1G9XUH4-F1
#
_cell.length_a   1.000
_cell.length_b   1.000
_cell.length_c   1.000
_cell.angle_alpha   90.00
_cell.angle_beta   90.00
_cell.angle_gamma   90.00
#
_symmetry.space_group_name_H-M   'P 1'
#
loop_
_entity.id
_entity.type
_entity.pdbx_description
1 polymer ?
#
loop_
_entity_poly.entity_id
_entity_poly.type
_entity_poly.pdbx_seq_one_letter_code
_entity_poly.pdbx_strand_id
1 'polypeptide(L)' 'MKQQEAKLIEERIEDFGRFLVTLLMLSAFFYLGMIINYYLEPMDNGGLLPTILILTIMAAGWIAVLLKKWQRDLNSLME' A
#
# COMPACT_ATOMS: atom_id res chain seq x y z
N MET A 1 0.62 -23.79 20.66
CA MET A 1 0.22 -23.65 19.24
C MET A 1 -0.40 -22.28 18.97
N LYS A 2 -1.52 -21.89 19.59
CA LYS A 2 -2.17 -20.57 19.39
C LYS A 2 -1.24 -19.35 19.56
N GLN A 3 -0.33 -19.34 20.54
CA GLN A 3 0.62 -18.23 20.74
C GLN A 3 1.68 -18.10 19.63
N GLN A 4 2.12 -19.22 19.03
CA GLN A 4 3.03 -19.18 17.88
C GLN A 4 2.31 -18.69 16.63
N GLU A 5 1.06 -19.10 16.42
CA GLU A 5 0.24 -18.63 15.31
C GLU A 5 -0.05 -17.14 15.40
N ALA A 6 -0.40 -16.64 16.59
CA ALA A 6 -0.59 -15.21 16.83
C ALA A 6 0.68 -14.41 16.51
N LYS A 7 1.85 -14.87 16.97
CA LYS A 7 3.12 -14.20 16.70
C LYS A 7 3.47 -14.15 15.21
N LEU A 8 3.23 -15.23 14.46
CA LEU A 8 3.45 -15.25 13.00
C LEU A 8 2.53 -14.28 12.25
N ILE A 9 1.28 -14.14 12.71
CA ILE A 9 0.32 -13.19 12.12
C ILE A 9 0.74 -11.75 12.45
N GLU A 10 1.20 -11.49 13.66
CA GLU A 10 1.72 -10.19 14.08
C GLU A 10 2.92 -9.75 13.24
N GLU A 11 3.93 -10.61 13.08
CA GLU A 11 5.11 -10.35 12.23
C GLU A 11 4.69 -10.06 10.78
N ARG A 12 3.74 -10.84 10.24
CA ARG A 12 3.19 -10.60 8.90
C ARG A 12 2.49 -9.23 8.80
N ILE A 13 1.71 -8.85 9.79
CA ILE A 13 1.02 -7.54 9.81
C ILE A 13 2.04 -6.41 9.83
N GLU A 14 3.12 -6.55 10.60
CA GLU A 14 4.19 -5.55 10.66
C GLU A 14 4.89 -5.37 9.30
N ASP A 15 5.29 -6.46 8.67
CA ASP A 15 5.97 -6.42 7.36
C ASP A 15 5.07 -5.82 6.26
N PHE A 16 3.83 -6.27 6.17
CA PHE A 16 2.88 -5.72 5.19
C PHE A 16 2.46 -4.29 5.52
N GLY A 17 2.47 -3.90 6.80
CA GLY A 17 2.27 -2.52 7.25
C GLY A 17 3.37 -1.60 6.72
N ARG A 18 4.64 -2.01 6.86
CA ARG A 18 5.79 -1.29 6.29
C ARG A 18 5.69 -1.19 4.77
N PHE A 19 5.29 -2.26 4.12
CA PHE A 19 5.10 -2.27 2.66
C PHE A 19 3.99 -1.33 2.20
N LEU A 20 2.86 -1.26 2.91
CA LEU A 20 1.78 -0.31 2.65
C LEU A 20 2.27 1.13 2.73
N VAL A 21 3.03 1.46 3.77
CA VAL A 21 3.60 2.82 3.95
C VAL A 21 4.52 3.18 2.78
N THR A 22 5.37 2.24 2.33
CA THR A 22 6.23 2.44 1.15
C THR A 22 5.43 2.66 -0.13
N LEU A 23 4.35 1.91 -0.36
CA LEU A 23 3.45 2.08 -1.50
C LEU A 23 2.79 3.47 -1.50
N LEU A 24 2.37 3.96 -0.33
CA LEU A 24 1.79 5.29 -0.20
C LEU A 24 2.83 6.38 -0.51
N MET A 25 4.06 6.25 0.00
CA MET A 25 5.15 7.17 -0.37
C MET A 25 5.42 7.16 -1.86
N LEU A 26 5.54 5.98 -2.47
CA LEU A 26 5.74 5.84 -3.91
C LEU A 26 4.61 6.50 -4.71
N SER A 27 3.36 6.33 -4.28
CA SER A 27 2.21 6.99 -4.90
C SER A 27 2.31 8.52 -4.83
N ALA A 28 2.82 9.09 -3.73
CA ALA A 28 3.04 10.52 -3.62
C ALA A 28 4.09 11.02 -4.63
N PHE A 29 5.17 10.25 -4.85
CA PHE A 29 6.15 10.57 -5.89
C PHE A 29 5.55 10.50 -7.30
N PHE A 30 4.72 9.51 -7.60
CA PHE A 30 4.03 9.45 -8.89
C PHE A 30 3.04 10.60 -9.08
N TYR A 31 2.37 11.04 -8.02
CA TYR A 31 1.50 12.23 -8.07
C TYR A 31 2.29 13.50 -8.40
N LEU A 32 3.44 13.71 -7.74
CA LEU A 32 4.32 14.83 -8.06
C LEU A 32 4.86 14.74 -9.49
N GLY A 33 5.30 13.56 -9.91
CA GLY A 33 5.75 13.32 -11.29
C GLY A 33 4.65 13.61 -12.31
N MET A 34 3.41 13.20 -12.02
CA MET A 34 2.24 13.51 -12.85
C MET A 34 2.00 15.01 -12.94
N ILE A 35 2.04 15.76 -11.83
CA ILE A 35 1.91 17.22 -11.88
C ILE A 35 2.96 17.85 -12.79
N ILE A 36 4.22 17.43 -12.66
CA ILE A 36 5.33 17.95 -13.48
C ILE A 36 5.07 17.67 -14.96
N ASN A 37 4.80 16.42 -15.31
CA ASN A 37 4.68 15.97 -16.70
C ASN A 37 3.40 16.42 -17.40
N TYR A 38 2.36 16.79 -16.65
CA TYR A 38 1.08 17.22 -17.22
C TYR A 38 0.91 18.73 -17.25
N TYR A 39 1.49 19.46 -16.28
CA TYR A 39 1.27 20.90 -16.13
C TYR A 39 2.53 21.75 -16.31
N LEU A 40 3.71 21.28 -15.89
CA LEU A 40 4.93 22.09 -15.94
C LEU A 40 5.73 21.87 -17.23
N GLU A 41 5.90 20.62 -17.65
CA GLU A 41 6.64 20.24 -18.85
C GLU A 41 5.84 19.15 -19.60
N PRO A 42 4.86 19.53 -20.42
CA PRO A 42 3.96 18.59 -21.06
C PRO A 42 4.72 17.64 -21.98
N MET A 43 4.76 16.36 -21.61
CA MET A 43 5.33 15.31 -22.44
C MET A 43 4.23 14.59 -23.23
N ASP A 44 4.50 14.23 -24.49
CA ASP A 44 3.54 13.51 -25.36
C ASP A 44 3.07 12.16 -24.78
N ASN A 45 3.83 11.57 -23.86
CA ASN A 45 3.51 10.33 -23.12
C ASN A 45 2.98 10.56 -21.69
N GLY A 46 2.41 11.73 -21.40
CA GLY A 46 1.93 12.12 -20.06
C GLY A 46 0.89 11.18 -19.41
N GLY A 47 0.29 10.25 -20.15
CA GLY A 47 -0.71 9.29 -19.65
C GLY A 47 -0.17 8.11 -18.83
N LEU A 48 1.15 7.83 -18.90
CA LEU A 48 1.75 6.69 -18.21
C LEU A 48 1.79 6.87 -16.68
N LEU A 49 2.20 8.04 -16.21
CA LEU A 49 2.31 8.36 -14.77
C LEU A 49 0.95 8.32 -14.04
N PRO A 50 -0.15 8.92 -14.56
CA PRO A 50 -1.48 8.76 -13.98
C PRO A 50 -1.92 7.31 -13.85
N THR A 51 -1.61 6.48 -14.87
CA THR A 51 -1.98 5.06 -14.86
C THR A 51 -1.25 4.31 -13.75
N ILE A 52 0.07 4.51 -13.64
CA ILE A 52 0.89 3.90 -12.59
C ILE A 52 0.47 4.40 -11.21
N LEU A 53 0.16 5.69 -11.06
CA LEU A 53 -0.35 6.26 -9.81
C LEU A 53 -1.63 5.53 -9.36
N ILE A 54 -2.63 5.40 -10.25
CA ILE A 54 -3.89 4.72 -9.94
C ILE A 54 -3.64 3.28 -9.53
N LEU A 55 -2.82 2.53 -10.27
CA LEU A 55 -2.49 1.14 -9.93
C LEU A 55 -1.82 1.03 -8.55
N THR A 56 -0.93 1.96 -8.23
CA THR A 56 -0.20 1.98 -6.95
C THR A 56 -1.15 2.27 -5.78
N ILE A 57 -2.07 3.23 -5.95
CA ILE A 57 -3.10 3.56 -4.95
C ILE A 57 -4.07 2.39 -4.77
N MET A 58 -4.51 1.75 -5.86
CA MET A 58 -5.39 0.58 -5.79
C MET A 58 -4.72 -0.58 -5.05
N ALA A 59 -3.43 -0.84 -5.32
CA ALA A 59 -2.66 -1.85 -4.60
C ALA A 59 -2.52 -1.51 -3.11
N ALA A 60 -2.25 -0.24 -2.77
CA ALA A 60 -2.20 0.21 -1.38
C ALA A 60 -3.55 0.01 -0.67
N GLY A 61 -4.66 0.39 -1.32
CA GLY A 61 -6.01 0.18 -0.80
C GLY A 61 -6.33 -1.30 -0.56
N TRP A 62 -5.97 -2.17 -1.51
CA TRP A 62 -6.13 -3.62 -1.36
C TRP A 62 -5.35 -4.17 -0.16
N ILE A 63 -4.08 -3.77 0.00
CA ILE A 63 -3.24 -4.21 1.11
C ILE A 63 -3.77 -3.68 2.45
N ALA A 64 -4.29 -2.46 2.49
CA ALA A 64 -4.92 -1.91 3.69
C ALA A 64 -6.15 -2.74 4.13
N VAL A 65 -6.97 -3.21 3.18
CA VAL A 65 -8.10 -4.10 3.48
C VAL A 65 -7.60 -5.44 4.03
N LEU A 66 -6.54 -5.99 3.43
CA LEU A 66 -5.96 -7.27 3.84
C LEU A 66 -5.35 -7.18 5.25
N LEU A 67 -4.63 -6.10 5.56
CA LEU A 67 -4.09 -5.81 6.89
C LEU A 67 -5.20 -5.70 7.93
N LYS A 68 -6.29 -4.99 7.61
CA LYS A 68 -7.44 -4.87 8.50
C LYS A 68 -8.08 -6.23 8.79
N LYS A 69 -8.12 -7.13 7.79
CA LYS A 69 -8.61 -8.50 7.98
C LYS A 69 -7.67 -9.29 8.92
N TRP A 70 -6.36 -9.27 8.68
CA TRP A 70 -5.41 -9.98 9.52
C TRP A 70 -5.35 -9.46 10.96
N GLN A 71 -5.51 -8.15 11.18
CA GLN A 71 -5.65 -7.59 12.52
C GLN A 71 -6.88 -8.11 13.26
N ARG A 72 -8.01 -8.30 12.57
CA ARG A 72 -9.20 -8.92 13.16
C ARG A 72 -8.96 -10.38 13.52
N ASP A 73 -8.30 -11.12 12.63
CA ASP A 73 -7.95 -12.53 12.88
C ASP A 73 -7.01 -12.65 14.09
N LEU A 74 -6.00 -11.77 14.20
CA LEU A 74 -5.09 -11.72 15.35
C LEU A 74 -5.84 -11.45 16.66
N ASN A 75 -6.73 -10.45 16.68
CA ASN A 75 -7.52 -10.11 17.87
C ASN A 75 -8.37 -11.30 18.34
N SER A 76 -8.97 -12.04 17.42
CA SER A 76 -9.79 -13.23 17.75
C SER A 76 -8.99 -14.41 18.32
N LEU A 77 -7.67 -14.44 18.10
CA LEU A 77 -6.76 -15.47 18.64
C LEU A 77 -6.20 -15.08 20.02
N MET A 78 -6.28 -13.81 20.38
CA MET A 78 -5.83 -13.26 21.66
C MET A 78 -6.96 -13.14 22.70
N GLU A 79 -8.22 -13.18 22.27
CA GLU A 79 -9.42 -13.40 23.10
C GLU A 79 -9.57 -14.88 23.53
#